data_AF-A0A957G0Z8-F1
#
_entry.id   AF-A0A957G0Z8-F1
#
_cell.length_a   1.000
_cell.length_b   1.000
_cell.length_c   1.000
_cell.angle_alpha   90.00
_cell.angle_beta   90.00
_cell.angle_gamma   90.00
#
_symmetry.space_group_name_H-M   'P 1'
#
loop_
_entity.id
_entity.type
_entity.pdbx_description
1 polymer ?
#
loop_
_entity_poly.entity_id
_entity_poly.type
_entity_poly.pdbx_seq_one_letter_code
_entity_poly.pdbx_strand_id
1 'polypeptide(L)' 'QGTYELFVEQGTLLGYQGTWSGDPARYMTLHLHFSIVKSTGPDTYANETKSQNTYDPLPFLGLVEREDGVIVCAAE' A
#
# COMPACT_ATOMS: atom_id res chain seq x y z
N GLN A 1 -4.71 -1.94 -16.14
CA GLN A 1 -3.58 -2.85 -16.45
C GLN A 1 -2.40 -2.37 -15.63
N GLY A 2 -1.64 -3.29 -15.01
CA GLY A 2 -0.46 -2.98 -14.20
C GLY A 2 0.74 -3.84 -14.65
N THR A 3 1.88 -3.66 -13.99
CA THR A 3 3.09 -4.48 -14.19
C THR A 3 3.07 -5.67 -13.23
N TYR A 4 3.44 -6.86 -13.71
CA TYR A 4 3.50 -8.11 -12.93
C TYR A 4 4.83 -8.82 -13.21
N GLU A 5 5.35 -9.56 -12.23
CA GLU A 5 6.55 -10.39 -12.35
C GLU A 5 7.80 -9.69 -12.92
N LEU A 6 7.95 -8.39 -12.65
CA LEU A 6 9.15 -7.64 -12.97
C LEU A 6 9.96 -7.42 -11.69
N PHE A 7 11.20 -7.90 -11.67
CA PHE A 7 12.12 -7.66 -10.56
C PHE A 7 12.39 -6.17 -10.38
N VAL A 8 12.36 -5.70 -9.14
CA VAL A 8 12.71 -4.35 -8.74
C VAL A 8 13.53 -4.41 -7.44
N GLU A 9 14.56 -3.58 -7.36
CA GLU A 9 15.36 -3.43 -6.14
C GLU A 9 14.68 -2.44 -5.19
N GLN A 10 15.00 -2.53 -3.89
CA GLN A 10 14.53 -1.53 -2.93
C GLN A 10 14.98 -0.13 -3.34
N GLY A 11 14.06 0.83 -3.28
CA GLY A 11 14.34 2.23 -3.69
C GLY A 11 14.16 2.50 -5.18
N THR A 12 13.82 1.50 -5.99
CA THR A 12 13.47 1.70 -7.41
C THR A 12 12.24 2.61 -7.52
N LEU A 13 12.32 3.65 -8.36
CA LEU A 13 11.17 4.49 -8.69
C LEU A 13 10.16 3.70 -9.54
N LEU A 14 8.95 3.48 -8.99
CA LEU A 14 7.88 2.75 -9.69
C LEU A 14 6.87 3.66 -10.39
N GLY A 15 6.83 4.95 -10.05
CA GLY A 15 5.88 5.90 -10.60
C GLY A 15 5.71 7.15 -9.75
N TYR A 16 4.61 7.87 -9.97
CA TYR A 16 4.28 9.10 -9.27
C TYR A 16 2.86 9.03 -8.70
N GLN A 17 2.64 9.70 -7.57
CA GLN A 17 1.32 9.84 -6.96
C GLN A 17 0.32 10.54 -7.91
N GLY A 18 -0.97 10.24 -7.73
CA GLY A 18 -2.03 10.74 -8.60
C GLY A 18 -3.37 10.94 -7.89
N THR A 19 -4.42 11.16 -8.67
CA THR A 19 -5.79 11.44 -8.19
C THR A 19 -6.77 10.35 -8.61
N TRP A 20 -6.29 9.15 -8.94
CA TRP A 20 -7.16 8.04 -9.35
C TRP A 20 -7.96 7.51 -8.17
N SER A 21 -9.28 7.41 -8.32
CA SER A 21 -10.21 7.04 -7.26
C SER A 21 -10.87 5.67 -7.45
N GLY A 22 -10.54 4.96 -8.54
CA GLY A 22 -11.23 3.72 -8.96
C GLY A 22 -12.60 3.96 -9.62
N ASP A 23 -13.15 5.17 -9.52
CA ASP A 23 -14.43 5.58 -10.09
C ASP A 23 -14.30 7.00 -10.66
N PRO A 24 -14.33 7.18 -11.99
CA PRO A 24 -14.18 8.50 -12.62
C PRO A 24 -15.17 9.57 -12.14
N ALA A 25 -16.33 9.18 -11.58
CA ALA A 25 -17.30 10.12 -11.04
C ALA A 25 -16.96 10.61 -9.62
N ARG A 26 -15.95 10.02 -8.96
CA ARG A 26 -15.52 10.38 -7.61
C ARG A 26 -14.27 11.22 -7.64
N TYR A 27 -14.36 12.40 -7.04
CA TYR A 27 -13.20 13.24 -6.76
C TYR A 27 -12.30 12.60 -5.71
N MET A 28 -10.99 12.70 -5.91
CA MET A 28 -9.97 12.31 -4.92
C MET A 28 -8.79 13.27 -5.01
N THR A 29 -8.24 13.65 -3.86
CA THR A 29 -7.03 14.47 -3.79
C THR A 29 -5.79 13.64 -4.15
N LEU A 30 -4.65 14.32 -4.33
CA LEU A 30 -3.38 13.68 -4.62
C LEU A 30 -2.99 12.70 -3.50
N HIS A 31 -2.79 11.43 -3.84
CA HIS A 31 -2.44 10.39 -2.88
C HIS A 31 -1.72 9.21 -3.55
N LEU A 32 -1.20 8.31 -2.72
CA LEU A 32 -0.71 6.99 -3.09
C LEU A 32 -1.49 5.96 -2.27
N HIS A 33 -2.19 5.04 -2.95
CA HIS A 33 -2.76 3.88 -2.30
C HIS A 33 -1.69 2.78 -2.23
N PHE A 34 -1.42 2.27 -1.03
CA PHE A 34 -0.43 1.24 -0.76
C PHE A 34 -1.04 0.19 0.18
N SER A 35 -0.89 -1.09 -0.17
CA SER A 35 -1.45 -2.21 0.58
C SER A 35 -0.48 -3.39 0.59
N ILE A 36 -0.40 -4.06 1.74
CA ILE A 36 0.35 -5.32 1.89
C ILE A 36 -0.69 -6.44 1.98
N VAL A 37 -0.72 -7.29 0.96
CA VAL A 37 -1.81 -8.25 0.75
C VAL A 37 -1.29 -9.68 0.93
N LYS A 38 -2.13 -10.54 1.52
CA LYS A 38 -1.84 -11.97 1.69
C LYS A 38 -1.63 -12.65 0.34
N SER A 39 -0.54 -13.40 0.22
CA SER A 39 -0.33 -14.31 -0.92
C SER A 39 -1.34 -15.46 -0.88
N THR A 40 -1.79 -15.88 -2.06
CA THR A 40 -2.60 -17.10 -2.28
C THR A 40 -1.83 -18.17 -3.06
N GLY A 41 -0.55 -17.93 -3.34
CA GLY A 41 0.33 -18.79 -4.14
C GLY A 41 1.51 -17.99 -4.74
N PRO A 42 2.42 -18.65 -5.50
CA PRO A 42 3.67 -18.07 -5.98
C PRO A 42 3.53 -16.73 -6.74
N ASP A 43 2.47 -16.56 -7.54
CA ASP A 43 2.28 -15.37 -8.38
C ASP A 43 0.88 -14.76 -8.19
N THR A 44 0.26 -15.00 -7.02
CA THR A 44 -1.11 -14.55 -6.74
C THR A 44 -1.25 -14.00 -5.33
N TYR A 45 -2.14 -13.03 -5.20
CA TYR A 45 -2.51 -12.43 -3.93
C TYR A 45 -4.04 -12.37 -3.79
N ALA A 46 -4.51 -12.34 -2.56
CA ALA A 46 -5.92 -12.27 -2.23
C ALA A 46 -6.54 -10.93 -2.68
N ASN A 47 -7.87 -10.86 -2.78
CA ASN A 47 -8.54 -9.60 -3.13
C ASN A 47 -8.31 -8.53 -2.05
N GLU A 48 -7.68 -7.41 -2.42
CA GLU A 48 -7.30 -6.31 -1.53
C GLU A 48 -8.50 -5.57 -0.91
N THR A 49 -9.65 -5.53 -1.61
CA THR A 49 -10.83 -4.79 -1.14
C THR A 49 -11.46 -5.40 0.11
N LYS A 50 -11.01 -6.60 0.49
CA LYS A 50 -11.39 -7.31 1.71
C LYS A 50 -10.35 -7.04 2.79
N SER A 51 -10.71 -6.27 3.83
CA SER A 51 -9.78 -5.86 4.89
C SER A 51 -9.10 -7.03 5.61
N GLN A 52 -9.74 -8.19 5.71
CA GLN A 52 -9.12 -9.38 6.31
C GLN A 52 -7.95 -9.97 5.48
N ASN A 53 -7.79 -9.53 4.23
CA ASN A 53 -6.72 -9.97 3.35
C ASN A 53 -5.49 -9.06 3.39
N THR A 54 -5.58 -7.92 4.06
CA THR A 54 -4.49 -6.95 4.16
C THR A 54 -3.88 -6.96 5.56
N TYR A 55 -2.59 -6.62 5.63
CA TYR A 55 -1.89 -6.36 6.88
C TYR A 55 -1.83 -4.85 7.13
N ASP A 56 -1.67 -4.45 8.40
CA ASP A 56 -1.33 -3.07 8.75
C ASP A 56 0.01 -2.69 8.10
N PRO A 57 0.07 -1.64 7.27
CA PRO A 57 1.30 -1.22 6.62
C PRO A 57 2.27 -0.50 7.54
N LEU A 58 1.85 0.04 8.70
CA LEU A 58 2.71 0.87 9.55
C LEU A 58 4.02 0.16 9.96
N PRO A 59 4.01 -1.09 10.45
CA PRO A 59 5.24 -1.78 10.85
C PRO A 59 6.22 -1.98 9.68
N PHE A 60 5.71 -2.12 8.45
CA PHE A 60 6.53 -2.31 7.25
C PHE A 60 7.10 -1.01 6.70
N LEU A 61 6.50 0.12 7.08
CA LEU A 61 6.99 1.46 6.77
C LEU A 61 7.90 2.02 7.88
N GLY A 62 8.17 1.24 8.94
CA GLY A 62 8.92 1.72 10.10
C GLY A 62 8.16 2.78 10.89
N LEU A 63 6.83 2.70 10.90
CA LEU A 63 5.95 3.63 11.59
C LEU A 63 5.19 2.94 12.72
N VAL A 64 4.83 3.70 13.75
CA VAL A 64 3.98 3.25 14.87
C VAL A 64 2.96 4.31 15.22
N GLU A 65 1.77 3.88 15.64
CA GLU A 65 0.74 4.75 16.20
C GLU A 65 0.93 4.87 17.72
N ARG A 66 0.94 6.11 18.23
CA ARG A 66 0.99 6.40 19.68
C ARG A 66 -0.41 6.34 20.30
N GLU A 67 -0.48 6.36 21.64
CA GLU A 67 -1.76 6.40 22.38
C GLU A 67 -2.64 7.61 22.04
N ASP A 68 -2.04 8.71 21.57
CA ASP A 68 -2.74 9.92 21.12
C ASP A 68 -3.21 9.85 19.65
N GLY A 69 -3.00 8.72 18.97
CA GLY A 69 -3.37 8.49 17.57
C GLY A 69 -2.39 9.10 16.56
N VAL A 70 -1.26 9.68 17.02
CA VAL A 70 -0.26 10.25 16.11
C VAL A 70 0.67 9.14 15.62
N ILE A 71 0.78 9.01 14.30
CA ILE A 71 1.73 8.12 13.64
C ILE A 71 3.11 8.78 13.62
N VAL A 72 4.12 8.06 14.08
CA VAL A 72 5.52 8.51 14.13
C VAL A 72 6.46 7.43 13.62
N CYS A 73 7.70 7.81 13.32
CA CYS A 73 8.75 6.82 13.08
C CYS A 73 8.92 5.94 14.33
N ALA A 74 8.99 4.62 14.12
CA ALA A 74 9.49 3.71 15.14
C ALA A 74 10.90 4.17 15.52
N ALA A 75 11.18 4.31 16.82
CA ALA A 75 12.55 4.53 17.27
C ALA A 75 13.38 3.28 16.91
N GLU A 76 14.60 3.48 16.40
CA GLU A 76 15.56 2.40 16.13
C GLU A 76 15.89 1.59 17.40
#